data_AF-A0A6G8Q576-F1
#
_entry.id   AF-A0A6G8Q576-F1
#
_cell.length_a   1.000
_cell.length_b   1.000
_cell.length_c   1.000
_cell.angle_alpha   90.00
_cell.angle_beta   90.00
_cell.angle_gamma   90.00
#
_symmetry.space_group_name_H-M   'P 1'
#
loop_
_entity.id
_entity.type
_entity.pdbx_description
1 polymer ?
#
loop_
_entity_poly.entity_id
_entity_poly.type
_entity_poly.pdbx_seq_one_letter_code
_entity_poly.pdbx_strand_id
1 'polypeptide(L)'
;MMAPGCVSVASAGVVAADLLVEACRSGPEDDLRLETVRGLATDLGRRLASLAETADGTSDSTIEAALACADLATLAVCNVPGLPKGGRALGAAATHLAAGVTHALLELVENAGAVDPHAENVSRDARSAGWKADLAVRQLGELG
;
A
#
# COMPACT_ATOMS: atom_id res chain seq x y z
N MET A 1 -3.77 0.99 -28.08
CA MET A 1 -3.62 -0.48 -28.07
C MET A 1 -2.76 -0.81 -26.85
N MET A 2 -3.39 -1.16 -25.72
CA MET A 2 -2.67 -1.53 -24.49
C MET A 2 -2.14 -2.96 -24.63
N ALA A 3 -0.88 -3.18 -24.25
CA ALA A 3 -0.29 -4.51 -24.20
C ALA A 3 -1.03 -5.37 -23.16
N PRO A 4 -1.39 -6.63 -23.49
CA PRO A 4 -1.98 -7.55 -22.52
C PRO A 4 -0.88 -8.10 -21.62
N GLY A 5 -1.02 -7.93 -20.30
CA GLY A 5 -0.29 -8.75 -19.31
C GLY A 5 0.70 -8.05 -18.39
N CYS A 6 0.91 -6.74 -18.48
CA CYS A 6 1.72 -6.02 -17.49
C CYS A 6 0.80 -5.59 -16.34
N VAL A 7 0.69 -6.41 -15.29
CA VAL A 7 0.14 -5.96 -14.00
C VAL A 7 0.96 -4.74 -13.58
N SER A 8 0.36 -3.54 -13.55
CA SER A 8 1.10 -2.35 -13.12
C SER A 8 1.48 -2.51 -11.65
N VAL A 9 2.64 -1.98 -11.25
CA VAL A 9 3.10 -2.06 -9.84
C VAL A 9 2.01 -1.52 -8.88
N ALA A 10 1.30 -0.47 -9.28
CA ALA A 10 0.17 0.09 -8.54
C ALA A 10 -1.02 -0.88 -8.38
N SER A 11 -1.29 -1.74 -9.37
CA SER A 11 -2.37 -2.74 -9.28
C SER A 11 -2.10 -3.85 -8.25
N ALA A 12 -0.83 -4.15 -7.95
CA ALA A 12 -0.49 -5.00 -6.81
C ALA A 12 -0.80 -4.33 -5.45
N GLY A 13 -0.79 -2.99 -5.39
CA GLY A 13 -1.28 -2.23 -4.24
C GLY A 13 -2.78 -2.41 -4.01
N VAL A 14 -3.58 -2.48 -5.09
CA VAL A 14 -5.02 -2.80 -5.01
C VAL A 14 -5.23 -4.20 -4.43
N VAL A 15 -4.44 -5.19 -4.86
CA VAL A 15 -4.49 -6.55 -4.31
C VAL A 15 -4.17 -6.55 -2.81
N ALA A 16 -3.19 -5.76 -2.36
CA ALA A 16 -2.89 -5.64 -0.93
C ALA A 16 -4.08 -5.07 -0.14
N ALA A 17 -4.83 -4.13 -0.72
CA ALA A 17 -6.02 -3.56 -0.09
C ALA A 17 -7.13 -4.60 0.04
N ASP A 18 -7.37 -5.37 -1.01
CA ASP A 18 -8.36 -6.46 -1.01
C ASP A 18 -8.03 -7.54 0.03
N LEU A 19 -6.74 -7.90 0.17
CA LEU A 19 -6.29 -8.83 1.21
C LEU A 19 -6.61 -8.31 2.62
N LEU A 20 -6.40 -7.02 2.88
CA LEU A 20 -6.73 -6.42 4.18
C LEU A 20 -8.24 -6.35 4.41
N VAL A 21 -9.03 -6.05 3.38
CA VAL A 21 -10.50 -6.10 3.44
C VAL A 21 -10.98 -7.51 3.81
N GLU A 22 -10.43 -8.53 3.17
CA GLU A 22 -10.76 -9.93 3.45
C GLU A 22 -10.32 -10.34 4.86
N ALA A 23 -9.15 -9.88 5.31
CA ALA A 23 -8.66 -10.13 6.65
C ALA A 23 -9.64 -9.65 7.74
N CYS A 24 -10.33 -8.53 7.50
CA CYS A 24 -11.33 -7.98 8.40
C CYS A 24 -12.67 -8.74 8.38
N ARG A 25 -13.03 -9.45 7.30
CA ARG A 25 -14.32 -10.16 7.16
C ARG A 25 -14.46 -11.35 8.09
N SER A 26 -13.35 -11.92 8.53
CA SER A 26 -13.35 -13.07 9.44
C SER A 26 -13.72 -12.71 10.90
N GLY A 27 -14.06 -11.45 11.17
CA GLY A 27 -14.32 -10.93 12.51
C GLY A 27 -15.81 -10.89 12.87
N PRO A 28 -16.14 -10.53 14.11
CA PRO A 28 -17.53 -10.30 14.54
C PRO A 28 -18.14 -9.17 13.73
N GLU A 29 -19.42 -9.30 13.33
CA GLU A 29 -20.11 -8.31 12.49
C GLU A 29 -20.22 -6.91 13.14
N ASP A 30 -20.15 -6.83 14.47
CA ASP A 30 -20.29 -5.58 15.24
C ASP A 30 -18.95 -5.00 15.76
N ASP A 31 -17.81 -5.51 15.29
CA ASP A 31 -16.51 -4.94 15.67
C ASP A 31 -16.22 -3.65 14.88
N LEU A 32 -16.56 -2.51 15.49
CA LEU A 32 -16.35 -1.16 14.93
C LEU A 32 -14.90 -0.90 14.47
N ARG A 33 -13.91 -1.51 15.14
CA ARG A 33 -12.51 -1.35 14.74
C ARG A 33 -12.27 -2.05 13.40
N LEU A 34 -12.73 -3.29 13.26
CA LEU A 34 -12.58 -4.05 12.01
C LEU A 34 -13.37 -3.41 10.88
N GLU A 35 -14.55 -2.87 11.14
CA GLU A 35 -15.32 -2.10 10.17
C GLU A 35 -14.55 -0.87 9.68
N THR A 36 -13.95 -0.11 10.60
CA THR A 36 -13.14 1.08 10.28
C THR A 36 -11.93 0.71 9.42
N VAL A 37 -11.19 -0.34 9.80
CA VAL A 37 -10.01 -0.80 9.04
C VAL A 37 -10.42 -1.26 7.64
N ARG A 38 -11.53 -2.00 7.52
CA ARG A 38 -12.09 -2.44 6.23
C ARG A 38 -12.48 -1.24 5.35
N GLY A 39 -13.12 -0.23 5.93
CA GLY A 39 -13.49 1.00 5.22
C GLY A 39 -12.27 1.75 4.68
N LEU A 40 -11.27 1.99 5.54
CA LEU A 40 -10.01 2.63 5.16
C LEU A 40 -9.24 1.85 4.09
N ALA A 41 -9.16 0.53 4.23
CA ALA A 41 -8.54 -0.34 3.22
C ALA A 41 -9.26 -0.24 1.88
N THR A 42 -10.59 -0.21 1.88
CA THR A 42 -11.41 -0.04 0.67
C THR A 42 -11.18 1.32 0.01
N ASP A 43 -11.10 2.40 0.79
CA ASP A 43 -10.84 3.75 0.28
C ASP A 43 -9.44 3.86 -0.32
N LEU A 44 -8.42 3.30 0.34
CA LEU A 44 -7.06 3.22 -0.19
C LEU A 44 -7.00 2.38 -1.48
N GLY A 45 -7.69 1.24 -1.53
CA GLY A 45 -7.79 0.41 -2.73
C GLY A 45 -8.42 1.15 -3.91
N ARG A 46 -9.50 1.91 -3.69
CA ARG A 46 -10.12 2.76 -4.72
C ARG A 46 -9.18 3.85 -5.22
N ARG A 47 -8.44 4.50 -4.30
CA ARG A 47 -7.43 5.52 -4.67
C ARG A 47 -6.32 4.90 -5.52
N LEU A 48 -5.81 3.73 -5.12
CA LEU A 48 -4.78 3.00 -5.86
C LEU A 48 -5.25 2.53 -7.24
N ALA A 49 -6.51 2.10 -7.35
CA ALA A 49 -7.09 1.75 -8.64
C ALA A 49 -7.17 2.96 -9.58
N SER A 50 -7.64 4.11 -9.06
CA SER A 50 -7.64 5.35 -9.82
C SER A 50 -6.23 5.75 -10.27
N LEU A 51 -5.24 5.69 -9.38
CA LEU A 51 -3.85 6.01 -9.70
C LEU A 51 -3.25 5.03 -10.73
N ALA A 52 -3.62 3.76 -10.68
CA ALA A 52 -3.18 2.76 -11.65
C ALA A 52 -3.77 3.01 -13.06
N GLU A 53 -4.98 3.56 -13.14
CA GLU A 53 -5.65 3.94 -14.40
C GLU A 53 -5.13 5.27 -14.96
N THR A 54 -4.82 6.23 -14.08
CA THR A 54 -4.37 7.58 -14.45
C THR A 54 -2.85 7.73 -14.48
N ALA A 55 -2.08 6.66 -14.23
CA ALA A 55 -0.63 6.68 -14.29
C ALA A 55 -0.18 7.05 -15.71
N ASP A 56 0.00 8.36 -15.92
CA ASP A 56 0.64 8.94 -17.10
C ASP A 56 2.15 8.73 -17.09
N GLY A 57 2.67 8.04 -16.07
CA GLY A 57 4.09 7.78 -15.85
C GLY A 57 4.82 8.93 -15.16
N THR A 58 4.10 9.92 -14.63
CA THR A 58 4.71 11.01 -13.86
C THR A 58 5.26 10.54 -12.51
N SER A 59 6.34 11.18 -12.06
CA SER A 59 6.89 10.97 -10.73
C SER A 59 5.89 11.27 -9.63
N ASP A 60 5.01 12.26 -9.81
CA ASP A 60 4.01 12.66 -8.81
C ASP A 60 2.95 11.57 -8.59
N SER A 61 2.33 11.05 -9.66
CA SER A 61 1.34 9.96 -9.53
C SER A 61 1.97 8.68 -8.97
N THR A 62 3.24 8.42 -9.32
CA THR A 62 4.00 7.28 -8.80
C THR A 62 4.30 7.43 -7.31
N ILE A 63 4.67 8.62 -6.85
CA ILE A 63 4.88 8.93 -5.42
C ILE A 63 3.58 8.87 -4.65
N GLU A 64 2.48 9.37 -5.23
CA GLU A 64 1.16 9.28 -4.59
C GLU A 64 0.74 7.82 -4.39
N ALA A 65 0.98 6.97 -5.39
CA ALA A 65 0.75 5.53 -5.25
C ALA A 65 1.66 4.90 -4.20
N ALA A 66 2.93 5.30 -4.13
CA ALA A 66 3.88 4.81 -3.12
C ALA A 66 3.45 5.19 -1.70
N LEU A 67 2.97 6.42 -1.51
CA LEU A 67 2.43 6.90 -0.23
C LEU A 67 1.18 6.12 0.18
N ALA A 68 0.24 5.91 -0.74
CA ALA A 68 -0.98 5.14 -0.47
C ALA A 68 -0.65 3.68 -0.10
N CYS A 69 0.31 3.05 -0.78
CA CYS A 69 0.80 1.71 -0.42
C CYS A 69 1.50 1.69 0.94
N ALA A 70 2.31 2.70 1.27
CA ALA A 70 2.96 2.79 2.57
C ALA A 70 1.95 2.97 3.72
N ASP A 71 0.91 3.78 3.50
CA ASP A 71 -0.20 3.97 4.44
C ASP A 71 -1.00 2.67 4.62
N LEU A 72 -1.21 1.93 3.53
CA LEU A 72 -1.85 0.61 3.59
C LEU A 72 -1.02 -0.42 4.36
N ALA A 73 0.30 -0.47 4.15
CA ALA A 73 1.21 -1.34 4.89
C ALA A 73 1.16 -1.03 6.40
N THR A 74 1.16 0.27 6.75
CA THR A 74 1.03 0.77 8.11
C THR A 74 -0.33 0.39 8.72
N LEU A 75 -1.42 0.60 7.97
CA LEU A 75 -2.77 0.25 8.40
C LEU A 75 -2.88 -1.25 8.67
N ALA A 76 -2.33 -2.09 7.79
CA ALA A 76 -2.34 -3.54 7.93
C ALA A 76 -1.58 -3.98 9.19
N VAL A 77 -0.30 -3.58 9.34
CA VAL A 77 0.54 -4.07 10.44
C VAL A 77 0.01 -3.66 11.81
N CYS A 78 -0.46 -2.41 11.95
CA CYS A 78 -1.02 -1.91 13.20
C CYS A 78 -2.29 -2.67 13.62
N ASN A 79 -2.95 -3.35 12.67
CA ASN A 79 -4.17 -4.08 12.93
C ASN A 79 -4.01 -5.60 12.98
N VAL A 80 -2.89 -6.17 12.52
CA VAL A 80 -2.61 -7.62 12.60
C VAL A 80 -2.90 -8.23 13.97
N PRO A 81 -2.46 -7.65 15.12
CA PRO A 81 -2.72 -8.25 16.43
C PRO A 81 -4.21 -8.35 16.78
N GLY A 82 -5.01 -7.40 16.26
CA GLY A 82 -6.46 -7.33 16.44
C GLY A 82 -7.26 -8.16 15.42
N LEU A 83 -6.61 -8.72 14.40
CA LEU A 83 -7.30 -9.53 13.41
C LEU A 83 -7.69 -10.91 13.99
N PRO A 84 -8.83 -11.47 13.53
CA PRO A 84 -9.19 -12.86 13.78
C PRO A 84 -8.07 -13.81 13.34
N LYS A 85 -7.97 -14.99 13.95
CA LYS A 85 -6.90 -15.97 13.63
C LYS A 85 -6.78 -16.26 12.12
N GLY A 86 -7.90 -16.37 11.42
CA GLY A 86 -7.92 -16.57 9.95
C GLY A 86 -7.49 -15.34 9.14
N GLY A 87 -7.71 -14.13 9.67
CA GLY A 87 -7.34 -12.87 9.02
C GLY A 87 -5.89 -12.45 9.24
N ARG A 88 -5.20 -12.94 10.28
CA ARG A 88 -3.81 -12.53 10.59
C ARG A 88 -2.84 -12.77 9.44
N ALA A 89 -2.91 -13.94 8.81
CA ALA A 89 -2.05 -14.27 7.67
C ALA A 89 -2.32 -13.37 6.46
N LEU A 90 -3.58 -13.02 6.21
CA LEU A 90 -3.96 -12.08 5.15
C LEU A 90 -3.50 -10.65 5.47
N GLY A 91 -3.61 -10.22 6.73
CA GLY A 91 -3.09 -8.93 7.18
C GLY A 91 -1.56 -8.84 7.03
N ALA A 92 -0.83 -9.89 7.39
CA ALA A 92 0.61 -9.99 7.19
C ALA A 92 1.00 -9.95 5.69
N ALA A 93 0.26 -10.69 4.85
CA ALA A 93 0.44 -10.67 3.41
C ALA A 93 0.16 -9.28 2.81
N ALA A 94 -0.88 -8.60 3.26
CA ALA A 94 -1.19 -7.23 2.87
C ALA A 94 -0.07 -6.26 3.25
N THR A 95 0.50 -6.36 4.45
CA THR A 95 1.66 -5.56 4.87
C THR A 95 2.86 -5.76 3.95
N HIS A 96 3.26 -7.01 3.72
CA HIS A 96 4.42 -7.31 2.87
C HIS A 96 4.21 -6.87 1.42
N LEU A 97 3.02 -7.14 0.86
CA LEU A 97 2.71 -6.77 -0.51
C LEU A 97 2.69 -5.26 -0.68
N ALA A 98 2.00 -4.54 0.20
CA ALA A 98 1.94 -3.07 0.15
C ALA A 98 3.33 -2.43 0.32
N ALA A 99 4.15 -2.93 1.26
CA ALA A 99 5.51 -2.45 1.44
C ALA A 99 6.39 -2.72 0.21
N GLY A 100 6.32 -3.93 -0.36
CA GLY A 100 7.05 -4.27 -1.57
C GLY A 100 6.65 -3.40 -2.77
N VAL A 101 5.35 -3.13 -2.92
CA VAL A 101 4.83 -2.21 -3.95
C VAL A 101 5.36 -0.80 -3.74
N THR A 102 5.40 -0.30 -2.50
CA THR A 102 6.02 1.00 -2.19
C THR A 102 7.45 1.06 -2.69
N HIS A 103 8.31 0.10 -2.36
CA HIS A 103 9.70 0.11 -2.81
C HIS A 103 9.84 0.05 -4.33
N ALA A 104 9.04 -0.80 -5.00
CA ALA A 104 9.05 -0.90 -6.45
C ALA A 104 8.64 0.43 -7.12
N LEU A 105 7.68 1.17 -6.56
CA LEU A 105 7.29 2.49 -7.07
C LEU A 105 8.39 3.54 -6.84
N LEU A 106 9.04 3.53 -5.67
CA LEU A 106 10.14 4.45 -5.39
C LEU A 106 11.34 4.22 -6.31
N GLU A 107 11.67 2.96 -6.60
CA GLU A 107 12.73 2.60 -7.55
C GLU A 107 12.40 3.12 -8.97
N LEU A 108 11.13 3.09 -9.38
CA LEU A 108 10.72 3.68 -10.66
C LEU A 108 10.92 5.20 -10.69
N VAL A 109 10.62 5.90 -9.60
CA VAL A 109 10.84 7.36 -9.47
C VAL A 109 12.32 7.71 -9.53
N GLU A 110 13.17 6.95 -8.83
CA GLU A 110 14.62 7.16 -8.83
C GLU A 110 15.21 6.97 -10.22
N ASN A 111 14.75 5.94 -10.95
CA ASN A 111 15.22 5.62 -12.30
C ASN A 111 14.69 6.58 -13.38
N ALA A 112 13.59 7.30 -13.14
CA ALA A 112 13.03 8.24 -14.09
C ALA A 112 13.89 9.50 -14.28
N GLY A 113 14.81 9.80 -13.35
CA GLY A 113 15.71 10.96 -13.41
C GLY A 113 14.98 12.29 -13.24
N ALA A 114 15.15 12.93 -12.08
CA ALA A 114 14.42 14.16 -11.75
C ALA A 114 14.93 15.37 -12.56
N VAL A 115 14.06 15.91 -13.42
CA VAL A 115 14.21 17.27 -14.00
C VAL A 115 12.99 18.09 -13.57
N ASP A 116 12.82 18.35 -12.27
CA ASP A 116 11.69 19.16 -11.78
C ASP A 116 12.05 20.05 -10.57
N PRO A 117 11.68 21.34 -10.56
CA PRO A 117 11.74 22.22 -9.37
C PRO A 117 10.95 21.75 -8.12
N HIS A 118 10.06 20.76 -8.20
CA HIS A 118 9.39 20.13 -7.05
C HIS A 118 10.16 18.95 -6.43
N ALA A 119 11.38 18.67 -6.94
CA ALA A 119 12.19 17.52 -6.55
C ALA A 119 12.42 17.38 -5.02
N GLU A 120 12.46 18.49 -4.26
CA GLU A 120 12.67 18.42 -2.81
C GLU A 120 11.47 17.81 -2.06
N ASN A 121 10.24 18.24 -2.38
CA ASN A 121 9.03 17.70 -1.76
C ASN A 121 8.81 16.24 -2.17
N VAL A 122 8.97 15.95 -3.46
CA VAL A 122 9.00 14.61 -4.06
C VAL A 122 9.99 13.71 -3.32
N SER A 123 11.22 14.18 -3.08
CA SER A 123 12.26 13.41 -2.37
C SER A 123 11.94 13.20 -0.89
N ARG A 124 11.27 14.14 -0.24
CA ARG A 124 10.84 14.00 1.16
C ARG A 124 9.73 12.96 1.27
N ASP A 125 8.74 13.05 0.39
CA ASP A 125 7.56 12.19 0.42
C ASP A 125 7.92 10.75 0.00
N ALA A 126 8.81 10.59 -0.97
CA ALA A 126 9.43 9.31 -1.33
C ALA A 126 10.14 8.66 -0.13
N ARG A 127 11.02 9.39 0.56
CA ARG A 127 11.70 8.90 1.77
C ARG A 127 10.73 8.56 2.89
N SER A 128 9.68 9.36 3.07
CA SER A 128 8.62 9.10 4.06
C SER A 128 7.88 7.80 3.75
N ALA A 129 7.51 7.57 2.48
CA ALA A 129 6.88 6.34 2.04
C ALA A 129 7.78 5.11 2.30
N GLY A 130 9.06 5.19 1.91
CA GLY A 130 10.03 4.12 2.12
C GLY A 130 10.22 3.79 3.59
N TRP A 131 10.41 4.81 4.44
CA TRP A 131 10.56 4.61 5.88
C TRP A 131 9.33 3.96 6.51
N LYS A 132 8.12 4.36 6.11
CA LYS A 132 6.86 3.74 6.59
C LYS A 132 6.77 2.26 6.19
N ALA A 133 7.11 1.93 4.94
CA ALA A 133 7.14 0.55 4.46
C ALA A 133 8.14 -0.32 5.25
N ASP A 134 9.36 0.17 5.45
CA ASP A 134 10.40 -0.53 6.24
C ASP A 134 9.99 -0.71 7.70
N LEU A 135 9.38 0.31 8.30
CA LEU A 135 8.87 0.23 9.66
C LEU A 135 7.77 -0.84 9.77
N ALA A 136 6.83 -0.86 8.82
CA ALA A 136 5.73 -1.81 8.84
C ALA A 136 6.22 -3.26 8.73
N VAL A 137 7.20 -3.54 7.87
CA VAL A 137 7.78 -4.89 7.75
C VAL A 137 8.53 -5.29 9.02
N ARG A 138 9.29 -4.37 9.64
CA ARG A 138 9.98 -4.66 10.91
C ARG A 138 9.00 -4.94 12.05
N GLN A 139 7.98 -4.10 12.20
CA GLN A 139 6.93 -4.30 13.19
C GLN A 139 6.24 -5.65 13.00
N LEU A 140 5.99 -6.07 11.76
CA LEU A 140 5.39 -7.37 11.50
C LEU A 140 6.30 -8.52 11.94
N GLY A 141 7.62 -8.42 11.71
CA GLY A 141 8.59 -9.41 12.19
C GLY A 141 8.68 -9.50 13.73
N GLU A 142 8.31 -8.44 14.44
CA GLU A 142 8.22 -8.43 15.91
C GLU A 142 6.92 -9.08 16.43
N LEU A 143 5.91 -9.30 15.58
CA LEU A 143 4.62 -9.88 15.97
C LEU A 143 4.60 -11.42 16.02
N GLY A 144 5.62 -12.10 15.49
CA GLY A 144 5.77 -13.57 15.52
C GLY A 144 5.06 -14.28 14.38
#